data_AF-A0A2V7EPG3-F1
#
_entry.id   AF-A0A2V7EPG3-F1
#
_cell.length_a   1.000
_cell.length_b   1.000
_cell.length_c   1.000
_cell.angle_alpha   90.00
_cell.angle_beta   90.00
_cell.angle_gamma   90.00
#
_symmetry.space_group_name_H-M   'P 1'
#
loop_
_entity.id
_entity.type
_entity.pdbx_description
1 polymer ?
#
loop_
_entity_poly.entity_id
_entity_poly.type
_entity_poly.pdbx_seq_one_letter_code
_entity_poly.pdbx_strand_id
1 'polypeptide(L)'
;MSDDLDRLFERLVRVLADEAPGRLAVPFPAAEVYERLVPYRSNRSALKVATHQDYEMAVLRLLAGERGYVALDPTEVREALQREAAEANPDTALFRQFPDAILSLNRLAAERFLRGDRAYAPPAPARPESLDDADREEAEEEPAAAIAPVPESPFELAEQSESPRQCPYCGETLPGHRKVNFCPQCGQPPSGELRCPACGVEVDVGWGYCVSCGRATGFE
;
A
#
# COMPACT_ATOMS: atom_id res chain seq x y z
N MET A 1 -1.47 19.02 7.56
CA MET A 1 -2.19 18.45 6.41
C MET A 1 -1.13 17.84 5.51
N SER A 2 -1.17 16.53 5.27
CA SER A 2 -0.24 15.89 4.34
C SER A 2 -0.61 16.29 2.92
N ASP A 3 0.33 16.95 2.23
CA ASP A 3 0.22 17.35 0.82
C ASP A 3 0.23 16.11 -0.07
N ASP A 4 -0.17 16.23 -1.33
CA ASP A 4 -0.23 15.10 -2.27
C ASP A 4 1.17 14.53 -2.55
N LEU A 5 2.19 15.40 -2.53
CA LEU A 5 3.61 15.03 -2.59
C LEU A 5 4.03 14.16 -1.38
N ASP A 6 3.55 14.48 -0.17
CA ASP A 6 3.86 13.69 1.03
C ASP A 6 3.27 12.28 0.93
N ARG A 7 2.03 12.16 0.43
CA ARG A 7 1.36 10.87 0.23
C ARG A 7 2.04 10.05 -0.87
N LEU A 8 2.48 10.69 -1.94
CA LEU A 8 3.24 10.04 -3.01
C LEU A 8 4.55 9.46 -2.47
N PHE A 9 5.31 10.26 -1.71
CA PHE A 9 6.56 9.80 -1.12
C PHE A 9 6.33 8.70 -0.08
N GLU A 10 5.34 8.84 0.79
CA GLU A 10 4.96 7.82 1.78
C GLU A 10 4.63 6.49 1.10
N ARG A 11 3.86 6.52 0.00
CA ARG A 11 3.52 5.32 -0.76
C ARG A 11 4.75 4.71 -1.43
N LEU A 12 5.60 5.53 -2.04
CA LEU A 12 6.87 5.08 -2.66
C LEU A 12 7.75 4.35 -1.65
N VAL A 13 7.94 4.94 -0.47
CA VAL A 13 8.79 4.38 0.59
C VAL A 13 8.20 3.07 1.12
N ARG A 14 6.88 2.98 1.31
CA ARG A 14 6.23 1.72 1.71
C ARG A 14 6.45 0.61 0.68
N VAL A 15 6.20 0.87 -0.61
CA VAL A 15 6.39 -0.13 -1.67
C VAL A 15 7.84 -0.60 -1.74
N LEU A 16 8.81 0.32 -1.63
CA LEU A 16 10.23 -0.04 -1.64
C LEU A 16 10.65 -0.82 -0.39
N ALA A 17 10.10 -0.48 0.79
CA ALA A 17 10.37 -1.19 2.02
C ALA A 17 9.79 -2.62 2.00
N ASP A 18 8.61 -2.79 1.38
CA ASP A 18 7.94 -4.09 1.21
C ASP A 18 8.69 -5.00 0.22
N GLU A 19 9.22 -4.45 -0.89
CA GLU A 19 10.01 -5.22 -1.86
C GLU A 19 11.35 -5.67 -1.28
N ALA A 20 12.12 -4.75 -0.68
CA ALA A 20 13.35 -5.04 0.05
C ALA A 20 13.86 -3.79 0.78
N PRO A 21 14.11 -3.84 2.11
CA PRO A 21 14.55 -2.67 2.87
C PRO A 21 15.93 -2.11 2.41
N GLY A 22 16.76 -2.93 1.77
CA GLY A 22 18.04 -2.49 1.17
C GLY A 22 17.88 -1.63 -0.08
N ARG A 23 16.71 -1.67 -0.74
CA ARG A 23 16.46 -0.96 -2.01
C ARG A 23 16.31 0.55 -1.84
N LEU A 24 15.96 1.01 -0.62
CA LEU A 24 15.88 2.44 -0.29
C LEU A 24 17.21 3.18 -0.46
N ALA A 25 18.35 2.47 -0.36
CA ALA A 25 19.68 3.06 -0.51
C ALA A 25 20.23 2.94 -1.93
N VAL A 26 19.56 2.20 -2.81
CA VAL A 26 20.03 1.92 -4.17
C VAL A 26 19.41 2.95 -5.12
N PRO A 27 20.21 3.69 -5.91
CA PRO A 27 19.68 4.56 -6.95
C PRO A 27 18.98 3.76 -8.04
N PHE A 28 17.88 4.28 -8.59
CA PHE A 28 17.11 3.61 -9.65
C PHE A 28 16.57 4.62 -10.68
N PRO A 29 16.20 4.21 -11.89
CA PRO A 29 15.69 5.11 -12.93
C PRO A 29 14.37 5.79 -12.53
N ALA A 30 14.21 7.05 -12.89
CA ALA A 30 13.00 7.84 -12.63
C ALA A 30 11.73 7.18 -13.22
N ALA A 31 11.86 6.46 -14.34
CA ALA A 31 10.78 5.70 -14.95
C ALA A 31 10.12 4.69 -14.00
N GLU A 32 10.89 4.06 -13.11
CA GLU A 32 10.35 3.05 -12.19
C GLU A 32 9.31 3.64 -11.23
N VAL A 33 9.40 4.94 -10.91
CA VAL A 33 8.46 5.62 -10.01
C VAL A 33 7.02 5.52 -10.55
N TYR A 34 6.82 5.83 -11.82
CA TYR A 34 5.47 5.90 -12.42
C TYR A 34 5.06 4.64 -13.18
N GLU A 35 6.01 3.80 -13.61
CA GLU A 35 5.70 2.55 -14.32
C GLU A 35 5.48 1.36 -13.39
N ARG A 36 6.25 1.28 -12.29
CA ARG A 36 6.30 0.06 -11.45
C ARG A 36 5.94 0.31 -10.00
N LEU A 37 6.54 1.32 -9.37
CA LEU A 37 6.45 1.53 -7.93
C LEU A 37 5.11 2.16 -7.53
N VAL A 38 4.77 3.30 -8.15
CA VAL A 38 3.55 4.03 -7.84
C VAL A 38 2.76 4.41 -9.11
N PRO A 39 2.26 3.43 -9.89
CA PRO A 39 1.39 3.75 -11.04
C PRO A 39 0.10 4.43 -10.60
N TYR A 40 -0.39 5.39 -11.40
CA TYR A 40 -1.60 6.16 -11.09
C TYR A 40 -2.83 5.27 -10.85
N ARG A 41 -3.09 4.31 -11.74
CA ARG A 41 -4.33 3.50 -11.69
C ARG A 41 -4.46 2.66 -10.42
N SER A 42 -3.37 2.08 -9.93
CA SER A 42 -3.37 1.23 -8.73
C SER A 42 -3.31 2.04 -7.43
N ASN A 43 -2.78 3.27 -7.47
CA ASN A 43 -2.54 4.07 -6.26
C ASN A 43 -3.45 5.30 -6.10
N ARG A 44 -4.38 5.57 -7.05
CA ARG A 44 -5.26 6.75 -7.00
C ARG A 44 -5.99 6.92 -5.66
N SER A 45 -6.50 5.83 -5.08
CA SER A 45 -7.25 5.86 -3.81
C SER A 45 -6.36 6.17 -2.61
N ALA A 46 -5.13 5.63 -2.61
CA ALA A 46 -4.15 5.85 -1.55
C ALA A 46 -3.59 7.28 -1.57
N LEU A 47 -3.33 7.82 -2.76
CA LEU A 47 -2.81 9.18 -2.93
C LEU A 47 -3.90 10.25 -2.72
N LYS A 48 -5.18 9.88 -2.91
CA LYS A 48 -6.35 10.78 -2.87
C LYS A 48 -6.24 11.96 -3.83
N VAL A 49 -5.67 11.69 -4.99
CA VAL A 49 -5.47 12.65 -6.05
C VAL A 49 -6.74 12.70 -6.91
N ALA A 50 -7.23 13.89 -7.24
CA ALA A 50 -8.50 14.06 -7.93
C ALA A 50 -8.40 13.73 -9.43
N THR A 51 -7.29 14.13 -10.07
CA THR A 51 -7.07 13.96 -11.51
C THR A 51 -5.72 13.31 -11.83
N HIS A 52 -5.57 12.85 -13.07
CA HIS A 52 -4.28 12.35 -13.54
C HIS A 52 -3.22 13.45 -13.57
N GLN A 53 -3.59 14.69 -13.93
CA GLN A 53 -2.68 15.83 -13.95
C GLN A 53 -2.15 16.17 -12.56
N ASP A 54 -2.99 16.08 -11.52
CA ASP A 54 -2.53 16.32 -10.15
C ASP A 54 -1.47 15.28 -9.72
N TYR A 55 -1.59 14.03 -10.20
CA TYR A 55 -0.58 12.99 -9.97
C TYR A 55 0.71 13.30 -10.73
N GLU A 56 0.60 13.69 -12.01
CA GLU A 56 1.75 14.10 -12.82
C GLU A 56 2.47 15.30 -12.20
N MET A 57 1.72 16.25 -11.64
CA MET A 57 2.28 17.37 -10.86
C MET A 57 2.98 16.91 -9.59
N ALA A 58 2.42 15.96 -8.84
CA ALA A 58 3.07 15.42 -7.65
C ALA A 58 4.38 14.70 -8.00
N VAL A 59 4.41 13.94 -9.11
CA VAL A 59 5.62 13.28 -9.62
C VAL A 59 6.63 14.31 -10.10
N LEU A 60 6.21 15.34 -10.86
CA LEU A 60 7.08 16.42 -11.32
C LEU A 60 7.74 17.13 -10.13
N ARG A 61 6.96 17.51 -9.12
CA ARG A 61 7.44 18.14 -7.88
C ARG A 61 8.39 17.23 -7.09
N LEU A 62 8.09 15.94 -7.05
CA LEU A 62 8.98 14.95 -6.43
C LEU A 62 10.32 14.91 -7.16
N LEU A 63 10.33 14.73 -8.48
CA LEU A 63 11.56 14.63 -9.29
C LEU A 63 12.36 15.93 -9.34
N ALA A 64 11.68 17.08 -9.20
CA ALA A 64 12.31 18.38 -8.97
C ALA A 64 13.06 18.44 -7.62
N GLY A 65 12.94 17.43 -6.75
CA GLY A 65 13.61 17.37 -5.45
C GLY A 65 12.95 18.26 -4.41
N GLU A 66 11.65 18.55 -4.56
CA GLU A 66 10.95 19.39 -3.60
C GLU A 66 11.02 18.75 -2.20
N ARG A 67 11.27 19.59 -1.18
CA ARG A 67 11.43 19.19 0.24
C ARG A 67 12.62 18.26 0.52
N GLY A 68 13.48 17.98 -0.47
CA GLY A 68 14.69 17.18 -0.30
C GLY A 68 14.43 15.69 -0.04
N TYR A 69 13.29 15.18 -0.51
CA TYR A 69 12.92 13.77 -0.41
C TYR A 69 13.72 12.87 -1.35
N VAL A 70 14.00 13.37 -2.54
CA VAL A 70 14.78 12.69 -3.58
C VAL A 70 15.81 13.63 -4.18
N ALA A 71 16.89 13.04 -4.68
CA ALA A 71 17.88 13.72 -5.49
C ALA A 71 17.99 13.00 -6.83
N LEU A 72 17.76 13.76 -7.91
CA LEU A 72 17.85 13.30 -9.29
C LEU A 72 19.22 13.68 -9.89
N ASP A 73 19.82 12.75 -10.63
CA ASP A 73 21.06 12.88 -11.39
C ASP A 73 20.79 12.44 -12.85
N PRO A 74 21.04 13.26 -13.89
CA PRO A 74 21.82 14.50 -13.94
C PRO A 74 21.17 15.74 -13.29
N THR A 75 22.01 16.68 -12.82
CA THR A 75 21.54 17.92 -12.15
C THR A 75 20.81 18.85 -13.12
N GLU A 76 21.19 18.85 -14.39
CA GLU A 76 20.59 19.65 -15.45
C GLU A 76 19.12 19.28 -15.66
N VAL A 77 18.81 17.98 -15.58
CA VAL A 77 17.44 17.46 -15.69
C VAL A 77 16.62 17.93 -14.49
N ARG A 78 17.18 17.81 -13.28
CA ARG A 78 16.52 18.29 -12.06
C ARG A 78 16.20 19.79 -12.14
N GLU A 79 17.14 20.61 -12.58
CA GLU A 79 16.94 22.06 -12.73
C GLU A 79 15.88 22.41 -13.78
N ALA A 80 15.81 21.64 -14.88
CA ALA A 80 14.73 21.79 -15.86
C ALA A 80 13.36 21.49 -15.25
N LEU A 81 13.22 20.38 -14.51
CA LEU A 81 11.97 20.01 -13.83
C LEU A 81 11.59 21.01 -12.73
N GLN A 82 12.57 21.56 -12.01
CA GLN A 82 12.35 22.61 -11.02
C GLN A 82 11.82 23.90 -11.63
N ARG A 83 12.38 24.32 -12.78
CA ARG A 83 11.88 25.50 -13.51
C ARG A 83 10.45 25.28 -13.97
N GLU A 84 10.17 24.13 -14.56
CA GLU A 84 8.83 23.77 -15.01
C GLU A 84 7.81 23.78 -13.86
N ALA A 85 8.15 23.17 -12.72
CA ALA A 85 7.26 23.12 -11.56
C ALA A 85 6.94 24.51 -10.96
N ALA A 86 7.75 25.53 -11.25
CA ALA A 86 7.53 26.91 -10.79
C ALA A 86 6.73 27.76 -11.79
N GLU A 87 6.46 27.25 -12.99
CA GLU A 87 5.67 27.98 -13.99
C GLU A 87 4.18 28.06 -13.62
N ALA A 88 3.50 29.09 -14.12
CA ALA A 88 2.06 29.25 -13.90
C ALA A 88 1.21 28.22 -14.66
N ASN A 89 1.74 27.68 -15.77
CA ASN A 89 1.08 26.66 -16.59
C ASN A 89 2.08 25.55 -16.94
N PRO A 90 2.43 24.70 -15.96
CA PRO A 90 3.48 23.69 -16.11
C PRO A 90 3.05 22.55 -17.05
N ASP A 91 3.98 22.08 -17.88
CA ASP A 91 3.91 20.77 -18.53
C ASP A 91 4.20 19.68 -17.50
N THR A 92 3.11 19.19 -16.91
CA THR A 92 3.13 18.15 -15.88
C THR A 92 3.80 16.85 -16.34
N ALA A 93 3.88 16.60 -17.65
CA ALA A 93 4.41 15.38 -18.24
C ALA A 93 5.89 15.48 -18.67
N LEU A 94 6.56 16.63 -18.44
CA LEU A 94 7.95 16.87 -18.84
C LEU A 94 8.92 15.77 -18.37
N PHE A 95 8.70 15.22 -17.18
CA PHE A 95 9.55 14.16 -16.62
C PHE A 95 9.62 12.90 -17.49
N ARG A 96 8.62 12.62 -18.33
CA ARG A 96 8.59 11.45 -19.22
C ARG A 96 9.65 11.52 -20.32
N GLN A 97 10.21 12.70 -20.58
CA GLN A 97 11.31 12.87 -21.53
C GLN A 97 12.65 12.35 -20.98
N PHE A 98 12.74 12.12 -19.67
CA PHE A 98 13.97 11.70 -18.98
C PHE A 98 13.77 10.40 -18.16
N PRO A 99 13.40 9.27 -18.80
CA PRO A 99 13.12 8.02 -18.09
C PRO A 99 14.34 7.43 -17.39
N ASP A 100 15.53 7.63 -17.98
CA ASP A 100 16.80 7.04 -17.53
C ASP A 100 17.51 7.88 -16.44
N ALA A 101 16.93 9.01 -16.04
CA ALA A 101 17.51 9.83 -14.98
C ALA A 101 17.55 9.05 -13.67
N ILE A 102 18.69 9.05 -13.00
CA ILE A 102 18.91 8.26 -11.80
C ILE A 102 18.37 9.01 -10.58
N LEU A 103 17.46 8.38 -9.87
CA LEU A 103 16.84 8.89 -8.67
C LEU A 103 17.43 8.20 -7.44
N SER A 104 17.83 9.02 -6.47
CA SER A 104 18.28 8.58 -5.15
C SER A 104 17.36 9.12 -4.07
N LEU A 105 17.07 8.30 -3.06
CA LEU A 105 16.17 8.64 -1.97
C LEU A 105 16.95 9.16 -0.76
N ASN A 106 16.40 10.17 -0.09
CA ASN A 106 16.93 10.61 1.18
C ASN A 106 16.52 9.61 2.28
N ARG A 107 17.50 8.85 2.77
CA ARG A 107 17.31 7.82 3.80
C ARG A 107 16.63 8.35 5.06
N LEU A 108 17.03 9.53 5.54
CA LEU A 108 16.47 10.11 6.76
C LEU A 108 14.99 10.48 6.58
N ALA A 109 14.62 10.97 5.40
CA ALA A 109 13.23 11.24 5.07
C ALA A 109 12.43 9.94 5.02
N ALA A 110 12.93 8.91 4.32
CA ALA A 110 12.27 7.61 4.23
C ALA A 110 12.05 6.96 5.61
N GLU A 111 13.06 6.97 6.49
CA GLU A 111 12.95 6.45 7.86
C GLU A 111 11.93 7.20 8.70
N ARG A 112 11.78 8.51 8.51
CA ARG A 112 10.77 9.32 9.20
C ARG A 112 9.36 8.91 8.79
N PHE A 113 9.11 8.68 7.50
CA PHE A 113 7.80 8.24 7.02
C PHE A 113 7.47 6.81 7.46
N LEU A 114 8.45 5.90 7.47
CA LEU A 114 8.27 4.54 8.02
C LEU A 114 8.01 4.55 9.53
N ARG A 115 8.66 5.46 10.27
CA ARG A 115 8.42 5.64 11.72
C ARG A 115 7.11 6.38 11.99
N GLY A 116 6.60 7.17 11.05
CA GLY A 116 5.41 8.00 11.19
C GLY A 116 4.11 7.25 11.52
N ASP A 117 4.03 5.95 11.18
CA ASP A 117 2.94 5.06 11.61
C ASP A 117 3.14 4.47 13.02
N ARG A 118 4.37 4.52 13.54
CA ARG A 118 4.68 4.18 14.93
C ARG A 118 4.63 5.47 15.72
N ALA A 119 3.41 5.96 15.97
CA ALA A 119 3.18 6.91 17.04
C ALA A 119 3.99 6.42 18.25
N TYR A 120 4.91 7.26 18.71
CA TYR A 120 5.81 7.01 19.83
C TYR A 120 4.99 6.43 20.99
N ALA A 121 5.07 5.11 21.20
CA ALA A 121 4.75 4.51 22.47
C ALA A 121 6.01 4.70 23.31
N PRO A 122 6.02 5.60 24.32
CA PRO A 122 7.14 5.66 25.24
C PRO A 122 7.39 4.24 25.77
N PRO A 123 8.66 3.82 25.95
CA PRO A 123 8.93 2.56 26.63
C PRO A 123 8.13 2.58 27.93
N ALA A 124 7.25 1.59 28.12
CA ALA A 124 6.47 1.50 29.34
C ALA A 124 7.47 1.60 30.50
N PRO A 125 7.30 2.54 31.45
CA PRO A 125 8.21 2.64 32.57
C PRO A 125 8.25 1.24 33.21
N ALA A 126 9.44 0.67 33.32
CA ALA A 126 9.64 -0.58 34.03
C ALA A 126 8.95 -0.41 35.40
N ARG A 127 7.90 -1.18 35.64
CA ARG A 127 7.24 -1.17 36.95
C ARG A 127 8.34 -1.52 37.94
N PRO A 128 8.61 -0.68 38.95
CA PRO A 128 9.54 -1.09 39.98
C PRO A 128 8.97 -2.35 40.62
N GLU A 129 9.75 -3.42 40.56
CA GLU A 129 9.53 -4.62 41.33
C GLU A 129 9.64 -4.20 42.79
N SER A 130 8.50 -3.89 43.40
CA SER A 130 8.42 -3.71 44.85
C SER A 130 8.55 -5.09 45.47
N LEU A 131 9.80 -5.45 45.74
CA LEU A 131 10.16 -6.34 46.84
C LEU A 131 9.91 -5.55 48.13
N ASP A 132 8.99 -6.02 48.97
CA ASP A 132 9.24 -6.25 50.39
C ASP A 132 8.01 -6.91 51.04
N ASP A 133 8.36 -7.93 51.83
CA ASP A 133 7.55 -8.95 52.48
C ASP A 133 6.68 -8.48 53.66
N ALA A 134 5.74 -9.38 54.01
CA ALA A 134 5.37 -9.80 55.37
C ALA A 134 4.05 -9.31 56.00
N ASP A 135 3.16 -10.31 56.18
CA ASP A 135 2.24 -10.58 57.28
C ASP A 135 0.90 -9.81 57.40
N ARG A 136 -0.21 -10.51 57.09
CA ARG A 136 -1.11 -11.08 58.12
C ARG A 136 -2.09 -12.12 57.57
N GLU A 137 -2.26 -13.19 58.35
CA GLU A 137 -2.93 -14.47 58.15
C GLU A 137 -4.41 -14.50 57.70
N GLU A 138 -4.69 -15.55 56.93
CA GLU A 138 -5.80 -16.53 56.93
C GLU A 138 -7.26 -16.11 57.24
N ALA A 139 -8.14 -16.40 56.28
CA ALA A 139 -9.47 -16.95 56.55
C ALA A 139 -9.91 -17.85 55.39
N GLU A 140 -10.31 -19.06 55.74
CA GLU A 140 -10.68 -20.20 54.90
C GLU A 140 -12.02 -20.07 54.14
N GLU A 141 -12.22 -21.04 53.24
CA GLU A 141 -13.49 -21.66 52.79
C GLU A 141 -14.31 -21.06 51.60
N GLU A 142 -14.23 -21.78 50.48
CA GLU A 142 -15.28 -21.98 49.44
C GLU A 142 -16.59 -22.59 50.04
N PRO A 143 -17.75 -22.75 49.34
CA PRO A 143 -18.00 -22.72 47.88
C PRO A 143 -19.36 -22.11 47.41
N ALA A 144 -19.58 -22.23 46.09
CA ALA A 144 -20.87 -22.43 45.40
C ALA A 144 -21.78 -21.22 45.11
N ALA A 145 -21.95 -20.92 43.81
CA ALA A 145 -23.26 -21.02 43.16
C ALA A 145 -23.12 -20.87 41.64
N ALA A 146 -23.49 -21.94 40.95
CA ALA A 146 -23.65 -22.01 39.51
C ALA A 146 -24.79 -21.12 39.02
N ILE A 147 -24.58 -20.42 37.90
CA ILE A 147 -25.66 -20.10 36.96
C ILE A 147 -25.12 -20.34 35.55
N ALA A 148 -25.48 -21.49 34.99
CA ALA A 148 -25.43 -21.75 33.56
C ALA A 148 -26.64 -21.08 32.89
N PRO A 149 -26.50 -20.48 31.70
CA PRO A 149 -27.61 -20.41 30.76
C PRO A 149 -27.61 -21.64 29.85
N VAL A 150 -28.77 -22.29 29.83
CA VAL A 150 -29.15 -23.51 29.11
C VAL A 150 -29.03 -23.30 27.58
N PRO A 151 -28.60 -24.32 26.81
CA PRO A 151 -28.60 -24.26 25.35
C PRO A 151 -29.94 -24.73 24.79
N GLU A 152 -30.63 -23.87 24.04
CA GLU A 152 -31.81 -24.22 23.24
C GLU A 152 -31.50 -23.96 21.74
N SER A 153 -30.84 -24.96 21.13
CA SER A 153 -31.19 -25.67 19.87
C SER A 153 -32.34 -25.11 18.98
N PRO A 154 -32.45 -25.49 17.68
CA PRO A 154 -31.52 -25.47 16.57
C PRO A 154 -32.21 -24.88 15.31
N PHE A 155 -31.73 -23.77 14.74
CA PHE A 155 -32.16 -23.38 13.39
C PHE A 155 -30.92 -23.04 12.56
N GLU A 156 -30.44 -24.07 11.88
CA GLU A 156 -29.57 -23.96 10.71
C GLU A 156 -30.24 -23.07 9.67
N LEU A 157 -29.80 -21.82 9.61
CA LEU A 157 -29.56 -21.17 8.34
C LEU A 157 -28.09 -20.78 8.38
N ALA A 158 -27.27 -21.59 7.70
CA ALA A 158 -25.94 -21.18 7.29
C ALA A 158 -26.10 -20.00 6.30
N GLU A 159 -26.41 -18.83 6.83
CA GLU A 159 -26.05 -17.56 6.21
C GLU A 159 -24.53 -17.57 6.19
N GLN A 160 -24.01 -18.02 5.05
CA GLN A 160 -22.64 -17.81 4.66
C GLN A 160 -22.38 -16.33 4.91
N SER A 161 -21.67 -16.05 5.99
CA SER A 161 -21.15 -14.74 6.28
C SER A 161 -20.15 -14.42 5.18
N GLU A 162 -20.67 -13.94 4.05
CA GLU A 162 -19.91 -13.31 2.98
C GLU A 162 -19.38 -12.01 3.56
N SER A 163 -18.28 -12.12 4.29
CA SER A 163 -17.50 -10.96 4.69
C SER A 163 -17.21 -10.16 3.41
N PRO A 164 -17.45 -8.84 3.41
CA PRO A 164 -17.12 -7.99 2.28
C PRO A 164 -15.64 -8.18 1.95
N ARG A 165 -15.33 -8.81 0.81
CA ARG A 165 -13.94 -9.01 0.38
C ARG A 165 -13.41 -7.66 -0.05
N GLN A 166 -12.53 -7.06 0.73
CA GLN A 166 -11.84 -5.85 0.32
C GLN A 166 -10.79 -6.20 -0.72
N CYS A 167 -10.67 -5.39 -1.77
CA CYS A 167 -9.61 -5.54 -2.75
C CYS A 167 -8.25 -5.29 -2.07
N PRO A 168 -7.27 -6.22 -2.16
CA PRO A 168 -5.96 -6.03 -1.52
C PRO A 168 -5.16 -4.87 -2.11
N TYR A 169 -5.51 -4.42 -3.33
CA TYR A 169 -4.82 -3.34 -4.02
C TYR A 169 -5.41 -1.96 -3.70
N CYS A 170 -6.74 -1.81 -3.80
CA CYS A 170 -7.39 -0.50 -3.65
C CYS A 170 -8.20 -0.33 -2.36
N GLY A 171 -8.39 -1.40 -1.56
CA GLY A 171 -9.16 -1.40 -0.32
C GLY A 171 -10.68 -1.32 -0.50
N GLU A 172 -11.17 -1.24 -1.73
CA GLU A 172 -12.59 -1.11 -2.03
C GLU A 172 -13.34 -2.42 -1.76
N THR A 173 -14.58 -2.31 -1.29
CA THR A 173 -15.41 -3.49 -1.04
C THR A 173 -15.84 -4.14 -2.35
N LEU A 174 -15.41 -5.39 -2.57
CA LEU A 174 -15.85 -6.19 -3.70
C LEU A 174 -17.24 -6.77 -3.41
N PRO A 175 -18.14 -6.84 -4.41
CA PRO A 175 -19.42 -7.51 -4.25
C PRO A 175 -19.20 -8.98 -3.90
N GLY A 176 -19.68 -9.41 -2.73
CA GLY A 176 -19.56 -10.81 -2.25
C GLY A 176 -20.31 -11.80 -3.13
N HIS A 177 -21.52 -11.44 -3.56
CA HIS A 177 -22.49 -12.30 -4.25
C HIS A 177 -22.06 -12.86 -5.62
N ARG A 178 -20.86 -12.54 -6.12
CA ARG A 178 -20.36 -13.05 -7.40
C ARG A 178 -18.84 -13.21 -7.39
N LYS A 179 -18.33 -14.20 -8.13
CA LYS A 179 -16.89 -14.34 -8.37
C LYS A 179 -16.41 -13.17 -9.23
N VAL A 180 -15.63 -12.27 -8.63
CA VAL A 180 -15.04 -11.11 -9.31
C VAL A 180 -13.61 -11.44 -9.72
N ASN A 181 -13.36 -11.58 -11.03
CA ASN A 181 -12.01 -11.80 -11.57
C ASN A 181 -11.18 -10.50 -11.59
N PHE A 182 -11.83 -9.35 -11.75
CA PHE A 182 -11.21 -8.02 -11.79
C PHE A 182 -11.97 -7.04 -10.91
N CYS A 183 -11.27 -6.28 -10.07
CA CYS A 183 -11.88 -5.24 -9.27
C CYS A 183 -12.45 -4.13 -10.19
N PRO A 184 -13.74 -3.75 -10.07
CA PRO A 184 -14.33 -2.70 -10.90
C PRO A 184 -13.74 -1.30 -10.63
N GLN A 185 -13.10 -1.11 -9.48
CA GLN A 185 -12.56 0.18 -9.06
C GLN A 185 -11.10 0.41 -9.49
N CYS A 186 -10.27 -0.64 -9.54
CA CYS A 186 -8.84 -0.54 -9.88
C CYS A 186 -8.39 -1.44 -11.04
N GLY A 187 -9.25 -2.32 -11.57
CA GLY A 187 -8.96 -3.22 -12.69
C GLY A 187 -8.01 -4.37 -12.36
N GLN A 188 -7.49 -4.47 -11.13
CA GLN A 188 -6.58 -5.55 -10.72
C GLN A 188 -7.34 -6.80 -10.30
N PRO A 189 -6.80 -8.01 -10.56
CA PRO A 189 -7.39 -9.24 -10.06
C PRO A 189 -7.19 -9.34 -8.54
N PRO A 190 -8.25 -9.55 -7.75
CA PRO A 190 -8.13 -9.60 -6.28
C PRO A 190 -7.30 -10.79 -5.79
N SER A 191 -7.05 -11.78 -6.64
CA SER A 191 -6.23 -12.97 -6.36
C SER A 191 -4.75 -12.82 -6.71
N GLY A 192 -4.32 -11.72 -7.36
CA GLY A 192 -2.92 -11.47 -7.72
C GLY A 192 -2.40 -12.30 -8.91
N GLU A 193 -2.74 -13.58 -8.98
CA GLU A 193 -2.53 -14.42 -10.16
C GLU A 193 -3.87 -14.73 -10.86
N LEU A 194 -3.87 -14.58 -12.19
CA LEU A 194 -4.89 -15.17 -13.05
C LEU A 194 -4.36 -16.51 -13.58
N ARG A 195 -5.16 -17.56 -13.46
CA ARG A 195 -4.82 -18.90 -13.96
C ARG A 195 -5.79 -19.31 -15.05
N CYS A 196 -5.27 -19.97 -16.08
CA CYS A 196 -6.09 -20.53 -17.14
C CYS A 196 -7.05 -21.58 -16.55
N PRO A 197 -8.38 -21.50 -16.81
CA PRO A 197 -9.35 -22.46 -16.28
C PRO A 197 -9.19 -23.87 -16.85
N ALA A 198 -8.46 -24.04 -17.97
CA ALA A 198 -8.25 -25.32 -18.62
C ALA A 198 -6.99 -26.05 -18.15
N CYS A 199 -5.87 -25.34 -18.00
CA CYS A 199 -4.57 -25.95 -17.69
C CYS A 199 -3.88 -25.42 -16.42
N GLY A 200 -4.44 -24.38 -15.77
CA GLY A 200 -3.90 -23.82 -14.52
C GLY A 200 -2.64 -22.95 -14.68
N VAL A 201 -2.14 -22.77 -15.90
CA VAL A 201 -0.98 -21.92 -16.20
C VAL A 201 -1.33 -20.45 -15.95
N GLU A 202 -0.37 -19.71 -15.43
CA GLU A 202 -0.47 -18.28 -15.22
C GLU A 202 -0.70 -17.54 -16.54
N VAL A 203 -1.68 -16.64 -16.54
CA VAL A 203 -2.07 -15.84 -17.68
C VAL A 203 -2.19 -14.40 -17.23
N ASP A 204 -1.81 -13.46 -18.09
CA ASP A 204 -1.78 -12.04 -17.74
C ASP A 204 -3.12 -11.34 -18.07
N VAL A 205 -3.31 -10.15 -17.51
CA VAL A 205 -4.47 -9.30 -17.75
C VAL A 205 -4.55 -8.90 -19.23
N GLY A 206 -5.71 -9.11 -19.86
CA GLY A 206 -5.93 -8.82 -21.29
C GLY A 206 -5.54 -9.94 -22.25
N TRP A 207 -5.04 -11.09 -21.78
CA TRP A 207 -4.81 -12.24 -22.63
C TRP A 207 -6.13 -12.95 -22.93
N GLY A 208 -6.61 -12.90 -24.18
CA GLY A 208 -7.82 -13.60 -24.61
C GLY A 208 -7.65 -15.13 -24.65
N TYR A 209 -6.43 -15.62 -24.81
CA TYR A 209 -6.10 -17.05 -24.94
C TYR A 209 -4.86 -17.43 -24.12
N CYS A 210 -4.86 -18.64 -23.56
CA CYS A 210 -3.71 -19.17 -22.83
C CYS A 210 -2.58 -19.57 -23.80
N VAL A 211 -1.35 -19.12 -23.51
CA VAL A 211 -0.15 -19.44 -24.29
C VAL A 211 0.21 -20.93 -24.29
N SER A 212 -0.14 -21.68 -23.23
CA SER A 212 0.24 -23.10 -23.12
C SER A 212 -0.80 -24.06 -23.69
N CYS A 213 -2.10 -23.76 -23.59
CA CYS A 213 -3.15 -24.68 -24.04
C CYS A 213 -4.03 -24.14 -25.16
N GLY A 214 -3.86 -22.87 -25.56
CA GLY A 214 -4.62 -22.22 -26.63
C GLY A 214 -6.10 -21.96 -26.30
N ARG A 215 -6.57 -22.28 -25.09
CA ARG A 215 -7.97 -22.09 -24.71
C ARG A 215 -8.26 -20.63 -24.35
N ALA A 216 -9.46 -20.17 -24.70
CA ALA A 216 -9.94 -18.87 -24.30
C ALA A 216 -9.96 -18.76 -22.76
N THR A 217 -9.42 -17.66 -22.24
CA THR A 217 -9.32 -17.42 -20.80
C THR A 217 -10.64 -16.95 -20.19
N GLY A 218 -11.53 -16.36 -21.01
CA GLY A 218 -12.82 -15.84 -20.58
C GLY A 218 -12.72 -14.56 -19.75
N PHE A 219 -11.63 -13.81 -19.90
CA PHE A 219 -11.32 -12.57 -19.18
C PHE A 219 -11.58 -11.30 -20.00
N GLU A 220 -12.43 -11.36 -21.03
CA GLU A 220 -12.81 -10.21 -21.88
C GLU A 220 -13.44 -9.05 -21.09
#